data_AF-A0A5E4K0N2-F1
#
_entry.id   AF-A0A5E4K0N2-F1
#
_cell.length_a   1.000
_cell.length_b   1.000
_cell.length_c   1.000
_cell.angle_alpha   90.00
_cell.angle_beta   90.00
_cell.angle_gamma   90.00
#
_symmetry.space_group_name_H-M   'P 1'
#
loop_
_entity.id
_entity.type
_entity.pdbx_description
1 polymer ?
#
loop_
_entity_poly.entity_id
_entity_poly.type
_entity_poly.pdbx_seq_one_letter_code
_entity_poly.pdbx_strand_id
1 'polypeptide(L)'
;MIIDDVSIVWDQELIGWYREELDKLIRKNPYQKDLHINTIKLSTWWEDLMRGDPVVLNVLRYGEAMIDFGGFFEPLKFLLLTGKIKSTPEAIYNCLQRAPEHFLRSRAAELGSVEGLYWAMVDSSQAALIAAGIAPASPEHIPADLKELFVDKGKLKIKYTIWYRDLLMLHKKIVHGDITDLKGIEIDMWQERTQDFMRTMADLVNQLVDKK
;
A
#
# COMPACT_ATOMS: atom_id res chain seq x y z
N MET A 1 29.30 -26.53 3.11
CA MET A 1 30.00 -25.85 2.02
C MET A 1 29.15 -25.97 0.75
N ILE A 2 29.07 -24.90 -0.04
CA ILE A 2 28.35 -24.91 -1.32
C ILE A 2 29.39 -24.86 -2.42
N ILE A 3 29.30 -25.77 -3.39
CA ILE A 3 30.22 -25.87 -4.52
C ILE A 3 29.53 -25.42 -5.81
N ASP A 4 30.20 -24.61 -6.61
CA ASP A 4 29.67 -24.14 -7.89
C ASP A 4 29.78 -25.25 -8.94
N ASP A 5 28.68 -25.95 -9.15
CA ASP A 5 28.49 -26.94 -10.22
C ASP A 5 27.72 -26.37 -11.43
N VAL A 6 27.46 -25.06 -11.42
CA VAL A 6 26.73 -24.36 -12.47
C VAL A 6 27.70 -23.73 -13.47
N SER A 7 28.79 -23.12 -13.00
CA SER A 7 29.83 -22.55 -13.87
C SER A 7 30.96 -23.52 -14.20
N ILE A 8 31.17 -24.53 -13.35
CA ILE A 8 32.24 -25.53 -13.50
C ILE A 8 31.62 -26.92 -13.64
N VAL A 9 32.11 -27.70 -14.61
CA VAL A 9 31.70 -29.10 -14.79
C VAL A 9 32.46 -29.98 -13.80
N TRP A 10 31.74 -30.63 -12.90
CA TRP A 10 32.30 -31.58 -11.94
C TRP A 10 32.30 -32.99 -12.52
N ASP A 11 33.41 -33.38 -13.15
CA ASP A 11 33.64 -34.74 -13.60
C ASP A 11 34.11 -35.66 -12.45
N GLN A 12 34.27 -36.96 -12.75
CA GLN A 12 34.64 -37.94 -11.74
C GLN A 12 36.05 -37.73 -11.19
N GLU A 13 36.96 -37.20 -12.00
CA GLU A 13 38.34 -36.92 -11.59
C GLU A 13 38.37 -35.76 -10.59
N LEU A 14 37.70 -34.64 -10.91
CA LEU A 14 37.62 -33.48 -10.03
C LEU A 14 36.89 -33.80 -8.72
N ILE A 15 35.81 -34.58 -8.77
CA ILE A 15 35.11 -35.05 -7.57
C ILE A 15 36.03 -35.91 -6.69
N GLY A 16 36.78 -36.83 -7.30
CA GLY A 16 37.74 -37.69 -6.61
C GLY A 16 38.83 -36.88 -5.92
N TRP A 17 39.48 -36.00 -6.68
CA TRP A 17 40.52 -35.09 -6.18
C TRP A 17 40.01 -34.22 -5.02
N TYR A 18 38.84 -33.60 -5.19
CA TYR A 18 38.24 -32.75 -4.16
C TYR A 18 38.02 -33.49 -2.84
N ARG A 19 37.51 -34.73 -2.89
CA ARG A 19 37.28 -35.55 -1.69
C ARG A 19 38.60 -35.94 -1.03
N GLU A 20 39.60 -36.35 -1.81
CA GLU A 20 40.90 -36.75 -1.28
C GLU A 20 41.62 -35.58 -0.58
N GLU A 21 41.63 -34.40 -1.21
CA GLU A 21 42.25 -33.22 -0.61
C GLU A 21 41.48 -32.71 0.62
N LEU A 22 40.14 -32.76 0.60
CA LEU A 22 39.33 -32.44 1.77
C LEU A 22 39.64 -33.38 2.95
N ASP A 23 39.74 -34.69 2.69
CA ASP A 23 40.08 -35.68 3.72
C ASP A 23 41.48 -35.45 4.30
N LYS A 24 42.47 -35.10 3.46
CA LYS A 24 43.82 -34.72 3.91
C LYS A 24 43.78 -33.50 4.83
N LEU A 25 42.97 -32.49 4.49
CA LEU A 25 42.81 -31.28 5.31
C LEU A 25 42.14 -31.58 6.66
N ILE A 26 41.06 -32.35 6.66
CA ILE A 26 40.37 -32.75 7.90
C ILE A 26 41.30 -33.54 8.81
N ARG A 27 42.10 -34.49 8.27
CA ARG A 27 43.06 -35.28 9.08
C ARG A 27 44.18 -34.45 9.68
N LYS A 28 44.56 -33.34 9.04
CA LYS A 28 45.57 -32.41 9.55
C LYS A 28 45.02 -31.45 10.61
N ASN A 29 43.70 -31.43 10.83
CA ASN A 29 43.06 -30.55 11.79
C ASN A 29 43.62 -30.81 13.22
N PRO A 30 44.22 -29.80 13.88
CA PRO A 30 44.81 -29.97 15.21
C PRO A 30 43.77 -29.92 16.34
N TYR A 31 42.50 -29.60 16.05
CA TYR A 31 41.46 -29.45 17.08
C TYR A 31 40.82 -30.79 17.47
N GLN A 32 40.47 -30.92 18.76
CA GLN A 32 39.92 -32.15 19.33
C GLN A 32 38.49 -32.50 18.88
N LYS A 33 37.73 -31.52 18.37
CA LYS A 33 36.36 -31.76 17.90
C LYS A 33 36.38 -32.09 16.42
N ASP A 34 35.77 -33.23 16.09
CA ASP A 34 35.55 -33.62 14.71
C ASP A 34 34.64 -32.62 14.00
N LEU A 35 35.05 -32.23 12.80
CA LEU A 35 34.27 -31.36 11.94
C LEU A 35 33.51 -32.21 10.91
N HIS A 36 32.19 -32.26 11.04
CA HIS A 36 31.34 -32.88 10.03
C HIS A 36 31.08 -31.90 8.89
N ILE A 37 31.74 -32.12 7.75
CA ILE A 37 31.61 -31.26 6.57
C ILE A 37 30.56 -31.86 5.63
N ASN A 38 29.51 -31.09 5.36
CA ASN A 38 28.55 -31.38 4.30
C ASN A 38 28.81 -30.48 3.09
N THR A 39 28.79 -31.08 1.90
CA THR A 39 28.98 -30.38 0.63
C THR A 39 27.72 -30.47 -0.20
N ILE A 40 27.20 -29.32 -0.62
CA ILE A 40 25.98 -29.19 -1.41
C ILE A 40 26.33 -28.51 -2.73
N LYS A 41 25.73 -28.97 -3.82
CA LYS A 41 25.85 -28.35 -5.15
C LYS A 41 25.07 -27.04 -5.19
N LEU A 42 25.61 -26.02 -5.86
CA LEU A 42 24.96 -24.72 -6.00
C LEU A 42 23.62 -24.85 -6.73
N SER A 43 23.54 -25.68 -7.77
CA SER A 43 22.29 -25.97 -8.49
C SER A 43 21.21 -26.53 -7.55
N THR A 44 21.55 -27.56 -6.76
CA THR A 44 20.66 -28.19 -5.77
C THR A 44 20.25 -27.22 -4.68
N TRP A 45 21.18 -26.43 -4.15
CA TRP A 45 20.89 -25.41 -3.16
C TRP A 45 19.83 -24.42 -3.65
N TRP A 46 19.96 -23.94 -4.88
CA TRP A 46 18.98 -23.01 -5.45
C TRP A 46 17.62 -23.66 -5.69
N GLU A 47 17.61 -24.90 -6.21
CA GLU A 47 16.37 -25.66 -6.43
C GLU A 47 15.60 -25.86 -5.11
N ASP A 48 16.31 -26.28 -4.06
CA ASP A 48 15.75 -26.52 -2.73
C ASP A 48 15.32 -25.21 -2.05
N LEU A 49 16.09 -24.13 -2.21
CA LEU A 49 15.72 -22.81 -1.72
C LEU A 49 14.44 -22.30 -2.40
N MET A 50 14.33 -22.45 -3.72
CA MET A 50 13.14 -22.05 -4.48
C MET A 50 11.90 -22.86 -4.10
N ARG A 51 12.09 -24.14 -3.73
CA ARG A 51 11.03 -25.02 -3.22
C ARG A 51 10.67 -24.74 -1.75
N GLY A 52 11.48 -23.98 -1.04
CA GLY A 52 11.30 -23.73 0.39
C GLY A 52 11.63 -24.96 1.23
N ASP A 53 12.65 -25.73 0.84
CA ASP A 53 13.09 -26.90 1.59
C ASP A 53 13.44 -26.51 3.05
N PRO A 54 12.84 -27.18 4.07
CA PRO A 54 13.05 -26.83 5.47
C PRO A 54 14.52 -26.91 5.93
N VAL A 55 15.34 -27.79 5.35
CA VAL A 55 16.75 -27.93 5.69
C VAL A 55 17.51 -26.70 5.23
N VAL A 56 17.36 -26.31 3.96
CA VAL A 56 18.01 -25.11 3.40
C VAL A 56 17.57 -23.85 4.13
N LEU A 57 16.26 -23.73 4.44
CA LEU A 57 15.75 -22.60 5.21
C LEU A 57 16.32 -22.54 6.62
N ASN A 58 16.48 -23.68 7.30
CA ASN A 58 17.11 -23.72 8.62
C ASN A 58 18.61 -23.39 8.56
N VAL A 59 19.31 -23.84 7.51
CA VAL A 59 20.70 -23.45 7.29
C VAL A 59 20.80 -21.94 7.12
N LEU A 60 19.93 -21.29 6.34
CA LEU A 60 19.91 -19.83 6.22
C LEU A 60 19.54 -19.14 7.55
N ARG A 61 18.55 -19.66 8.28
CA ARG A 61 18.04 -19.05 9.51
C ARG A 61 19.08 -19.04 10.63
N TYR A 62 19.74 -20.17 10.85
CA TYR A 62 20.62 -20.38 12.01
C TYR A 62 22.10 -20.46 11.64
N GLY A 63 22.44 -20.65 10.36
CA GLY A 63 23.81 -20.71 9.90
C GLY A 63 24.48 -19.34 9.95
N GLU A 64 25.78 -19.36 10.22
CA GLU A 64 26.66 -18.19 10.15
C GLU A 64 27.68 -18.41 9.04
N ALA A 65 27.87 -17.39 8.20
CA ALA A 65 28.84 -17.47 7.13
C ALA A 65 30.26 -17.27 7.69
N MET A 66 31.05 -18.35 7.71
CA MET A 66 32.47 -18.26 8.04
C MET A 66 33.28 -17.63 6.90
N ILE A 67 32.89 -17.93 5.65
CA ILE A 67 33.53 -17.45 4.44
C ILE A 67 32.42 -17.18 3.41
N ASP A 68 32.22 -15.91 3.04
CA ASP A 68 31.25 -15.48 2.03
C ASP A 68 31.82 -14.35 1.16
N PHE A 69 32.92 -14.62 0.46
CA PHE A 69 33.60 -13.62 -0.38
C PHE A 69 32.71 -13.02 -1.48
N GLY A 70 31.69 -13.76 -1.92
CA GLY A 70 30.78 -13.33 -2.99
C GLY A 70 29.49 -12.67 -2.50
N GLY A 71 29.26 -12.56 -1.18
CA GLY A 71 28.00 -12.05 -0.64
C GLY A 71 26.79 -12.89 -1.07
N PHE A 72 26.96 -14.22 -1.10
CA PHE A 72 25.93 -15.16 -1.51
C PHE A 72 24.97 -15.51 -0.36
N PHE A 73 25.51 -15.76 0.83
CA PHE A 73 24.75 -16.32 1.94
C PHE A 73 24.08 -15.23 2.78
N GLU A 74 24.84 -14.20 3.18
CA GLU A 74 24.33 -13.15 4.07
C GLU A 74 23.12 -12.41 3.48
N PRO A 75 23.12 -11.98 2.19
CA PRO A 75 21.94 -11.36 1.59
C PRO A 75 20.72 -12.29 1.57
N LEU A 76 20.90 -13.59 1.30
CA LEU A 76 19.79 -14.56 1.35
C LEU A 76 19.23 -14.69 2.76
N LYS A 77 20.08 -14.68 3.78
CA LYS A 77 19.65 -14.67 5.19
C LYS A 77 18.84 -13.41 5.51
N PHE A 78 19.28 -12.22 5.10
CA PHE A 78 18.50 -11.00 5.27
C PHE A 78 17.16 -11.04 4.50
N LEU A 79 17.14 -11.59 3.29
CA LEU A 79 15.89 -11.79 2.53
C LEU A 79 14.94 -12.77 3.23
N LEU A 80 15.45 -13.82 3.87
CA LEU A 80 14.65 -14.74 4.68
C LEU A 80 14.03 -14.02 5.89
N LEU A 81 14.87 -13.32 6.67
CA LEU A 81 14.44 -12.61 7.88
C LEU A 81 13.44 -11.50 7.58
N THR A 82 13.57 -10.84 6.44
CA THR A 82 12.62 -9.83 5.95
C THR A 82 11.43 -10.45 5.20
N GLY A 83 11.26 -11.78 5.28
CA GLY A 83 10.15 -12.54 4.70
C GLY A 83 9.96 -12.32 3.19
N LYS A 84 11.05 -12.04 2.47
CA LYS A 84 11.07 -11.90 1.00
C LYS A 84 11.17 -13.26 0.31
N ILE A 85 11.64 -14.29 1.01
CA ILE A 85 11.64 -15.68 0.52
C ILE A 85 10.25 -16.27 0.75
N LYS A 86 9.62 -16.72 -0.34
CA LYS A 86 8.24 -17.24 -0.35
C LYS A 86 8.13 -18.53 0.48
N SER A 87 6.93 -18.83 0.96
CA SER A 87 6.60 -20.08 1.66
C SER A 87 7.36 -20.29 2.97
N THR A 88 7.74 -19.20 3.64
CA THR A 88 8.42 -19.21 4.94
C THR A 88 7.50 -18.67 6.05
N PRO A 89 7.65 -19.11 7.31
CA PRO A 89 6.96 -18.49 8.45
C PRO A 89 7.11 -16.96 8.49
N GLU A 90 8.30 -16.46 8.18
CA GLU A 90 8.61 -15.03 8.11
C GLU A 90 7.74 -14.30 7.06
N ALA A 91 7.58 -14.90 5.87
CA ALA A 91 6.70 -14.35 4.84
C ALA A 91 5.22 -14.37 5.26
N ILE A 92 4.78 -15.37 6.04
CA ILE A 92 3.42 -15.44 6.60
C ILE A 92 3.19 -14.27 7.56
N TYR A 93 4.10 -14.04 8.51
CA TYR A 93 3.98 -12.93 9.45
C TYR A 93 4.01 -11.57 8.74
N ASN A 94 4.86 -11.38 7.74
CA ASN A 94 4.87 -10.15 6.94
C ASN A 94 3.58 -9.95 6.14
N CYS A 95 2.96 -11.03 5.67
CA CYS A 95 1.65 -10.93 5.05
C CYS A 95 0.59 -10.49 6.08
N LEU A 96 0.59 -11.10 7.26
CA LEU A 96 -0.35 -10.80 8.33
C LEU A 96 -0.18 -9.36 8.84
N GLN A 97 1.05 -8.84 8.97
CA GLN A 97 1.33 -7.46 9.37
C GLN A 97 0.77 -6.42 8.40
N ARG A 98 0.65 -6.76 7.10
CA ARG A 98 0.06 -5.85 6.09
C ARG A 98 -1.47 -5.78 6.17
N ALA A 99 -2.14 -6.79 6.72
CA ALA A 99 -3.60 -6.82 6.74
C ALA A 99 -4.23 -5.64 7.52
N PRO A 100 -3.76 -5.27 8.72
CA PRO A 100 -4.21 -4.05 9.41
C PRO A 100 -3.98 -2.77 8.60
N GLU A 101 -2.84 -2.65 7.90
CA GLU A 101 -2.56 -1.47 7.07
C GLU A 101 -3.57 -1.32 5.93
N HIS A 102 -3.93 -2.43 5.27
CA HIS A 102 -4.96 -2.43 4.23
C HIS A 102 -6.34 -2.07 4.80
N PHE A 103 -6.67 -2.58 5.98
CA PHE A 103 -7.93 -2.24 6.65
C PHE A 103 -8.00 -0.76 7.03
N LEU A 104 -6.92 -0.21 7.62
CA LEU A 104 -6.83 1.22 7.96
C LEU A 104 -6.90 2.10 6.71
N ARG A 105 -6.28 1.68 5.60
CA ARG A 105 -6.39 2.38 4.31
C ARG A 105 -7.84 2.45 3.82
N SER A 106 -8.61 1.38 3.99
CA SER A 106 -10.04 1.38 3.65
C SER A 106 -10.81 2.43 4.44
N ARG A 107 -10.59 2.49 5.76
CA ARG A 107 -11.23 3.50 6.63
C ARG A 107 -10.78 4.93 6.33
N ALA A 108 -9.51 5.12 5.97
CA ALA A 108 -9.03 6.42 5.52
C ALA A 108 -9.69 6.85 4.20
N ALA A 109 -9.92 5.91 3.26
CA ALA A 109 -10.60 6.18 2.00
C ALA A 109 -12.08 6.57 2.20
N GLU A 110 -12.75 5.99 3.20
CA GLU A 110 -14.11 6.38 3.60
C GLU A 110 -14.17 7.86 4.01
N LEU A 111 -13.24 8.33 4.84
CA LEU A 111 -13.14 9.74 5.24
C LEU A 111 -12.76 10.64 4.05
N GLY A 112 -11.80 10.21 3.22
CA GLY A 112 -11.37 10.93 2.02
C GLY A 112 -12.48 11.09 0.98
N SER A 113 -13.45 10.17 0.95
CA SER A 113 -14.62 10.30 0.08
C SER A 113 -15.45 11.55 0.41
N VAL A 114 -15.57 11.92 1.69
CA VAL A 114 -16.32 13.11 2.13
C VAL A 114 -15.63 14.40 1.67
N GLU A 115 -14.29 14.43 1.71
CA GLU A 115 -13.50 15.53 1.16
C GLU A 115 -13.75 15.72 -0.34
N GLY A 116 -13.74 14.63 -1.12
CA GLY A 116 -14.07 14.69 -2.55
C GLY A 116 -15.47 15.21 -2.82
N LEU A 117 -16.47 14.77 -2.06
CA LEU A 117 -17.85 15.25 -2.17
C LEU A 117 -17.99 16.72 -1.79
N TYR A 118 -17.27 17.15 -0.76
CA TYR A 118 -17.22 18.55 -0.35
C TYR A 118 -16.70 19.45 -1.48
N TRP A 119 -15.54 19.12 -2.06
CA TRP A 119 -14.98 19.90 -3.17
C TRP A 119 -15.87 19.89 -4.41
N ALA A 120 -16.54 18.78 -4.70
CA ALA A 120 -17.53 18.73 -5.79
C ALA A 120 -18.70 19.71 -5.58
N MET A 121 -19.21 19.84 -4.34
CA MET A 121 -20.23 20.84 -4.02
C MET A 121 -19.68 22.27 -4.07
N VAL A 122 -18.43 22.50 -3.64
CA VAL A 122 -17.75 23.81 -3.73
C VAL A 122 -17.66 24.29 -5.18
N ASP A 123 -17.04 23.49 -6.04
CA ASP A 123 -16.75 23.88 -7.42
C ASP A 123 -18.03 24.08 -8.23
N SER A 124 -19.02 23.19 -8.05
CA SER A 124 -20.32 23.33 -8.72
C SER A 124 -21.09 24.59 -8.26
N SER A 125 -20.99 24.94 -6.98
CA SER A 125 -21.57 26.19 -6.46
C SER A 125 -20.86 27.42 -7.01
N GLN A 126 -19.53 27.42 -7.01
CA GLN A 126 -18.73 28.51 -7.55
C GLN A 126 -19.02 28.72 -9.04
N ALA A 127 -19.16 27.65 -9.82
CA ALA A 127 -19.56 27.74 -11.22
C ALA A 127 -20.92 28.44 -11.39
N ALA A 128 -21.92 28.09 -10.58
CA ALA A 128 -23.23 28.74 -10.60
C ALA A 128 -23.16 30.23 -10.22
N LEU A 129 -22.36 30.58 -9.20
CA LEU A 129 -22.15 31.97 -8.77
C LEU A 129 -21.44 32.80 -9.86
N ILE A 130 -20.40 32.24 -10.49
CA ILE A 130 -19.69 32.86 -11.62
C ILE A 130 -20.64 33.08 -12.79
N ALA A 131 -21.49 32.10 -13.13
CA ALA A 131 -22.48 32.22 -14.20
C ALA A 131 -23.47 33.37 -13.93
N ALA A 132 -23.82 33.59 -12.65
CA ALA A 132 -24.63 34.73 -12.21
C ALA A 132 -23.89 36.07 -12.18
N GLY A 133 -22.60 36.11 -12.53
CA GLY A 133 -21.79 37.32 -12.59
C GLY A 133 -21.16 37.74 -11.26
N ILE A 134 -21.09 36.83 -10.27
CA ILE A 134 -20.52 37.09 -8.95
C ILE A 134 -19.20 36.35 -8.81
N ALA A 135 -18.20 37.05 -8.28
CA ALA A 135 -16.91 36.45 -8.00
C ALA A 135 -17.07 35.36 -6.92
N PRO A 136 -16.48 34.17 -7.10
CA PRO A 136 -16.61 33.08 -6.15
C PRO A 136 -15.96 33.47 -4.81
N ALA A 137 -16.71 33.41 -3.72
CA ALA A 137 -16.21 33.63 -2.38
C ALA A 137 -15.57 32.36 -1.78
N SER A 138 -15.00 32.48 -0.57
CA SER A 138 -14.49 31.32 0.15
C SER A 138 -15.62 30.32 0.44
N PRO A 139 -15.31 29.02 0.57
CA PRO A 139 -16.33 27.98 0.77
C PRO A 139 -17.31 28.21 1.92
N GLU A 140 -16.92 28.95 2.96
CA GLU A 140 -17.77 29.31 4.10
C GLU A 140 -18.90 30.27 3.74
N HIS A 141 -18.70 31.12 2.72
CA HIS A 141 -19.65 32.15 2.32
C HIS A 141 -20.65 31.63 1.28
N ILE A 142 -20.30 30.55 0.57
CA ILE A 142 -21.14 29.93 -0.47
C ILE A 142 -22.60 29.69 -0.03
N PRO A 143 -22.91 29.18 1.19
CA PRO A 143 -24.29 29.02 1.62
C PRO A 143 -25.10 30.32 1.62
N ALA A 144 -24.50 31.42 2.07
CA ALA A 144 -25.15 32.72 2.14
C ALA A 144 -25.38 33.26 0.72
N ASP A 145 -24.36 33.17 -0.13
CA ASP A 145 -24.42 33.64 -1.52
C ASP A 145 -25.49 32.86 -2.33
N LEU A 146 -25.50 31.53 -2.22
CA LEU A 146 -26.51 30.68 -2.87
C LEU A 146 -27.92 31.03 -2.40
N LYS A 147 -28.08 31.33 -1.10
CA LYS A 147 -29.38 31.70 -0.53
C LYS A 147 -29.86 33.02 -1.13
N GLU A 148 -29.05 34.07 -1.04
CA GLU A 148 -29.42 35.42 -1.50
C GLU A 148 -29.68 35.46 -3.01
N LEU A 149 -28.87 34.76 -3.80
CA LEU A 149 -28.92 34.86 -5.26
C LEU A 149 -29.91 33.92 -5.92
N PHE A 150 -30.10 32.73 -5.36
CA PHE A 150 -30.89 31.70 -6.01
C PHE A 150 -32.09 31.26 -5.17
N VAL A 151 -31.95 31.09 -3.85
CA VAL A 151 -33.07 30.62 -3.02
C VAL A 151 -34.11 31.70 -2.81
N ASP A 152 -33.68 32.90 -2.39
CA ASP A 152 -34.58 34.02 -2.12
C ASP A 152 -35.28 34.50 -3.41
N LYS A 153 -34.68 34.23 -4.57
CA LYS A 153 -35.26 34.47 -5.92
C LYS A 153 -36.07 33.29 -6.47
N GLY A 154 -36.28 32.22 -5.68
CA GLY A 154 -37.07 31.05 -6.05
C GLY A 154 -36.46 30.15 -7.13
N LYS A 155 -35.18 30.34 -7.49
CA LYS A 155 -34.46 29.55 -8.50
C LYS A 155 -33.84 28.27 -7.93
N LEU A 156 -33.57 28.22 -6.63
CA LEU A 156 -32.98 27.08 -5.93
C LEU A 156 -33.81 26.73 -4.69
N LYS A 157 -33.95 25.44 -4.39
CA LYS A 157 -34.60 25.00 -3.14
C LYS A 157 -33.64 25.15 -1.97
N ILE A 158 -34.13 25.62 -0.81
CA ILE A 158 -33.33 25.80 0.41
C ILE A 158 -32.59 24.52 0.87
N LYS A 159 -33.12 23.33 0.53
CA LYS A 159 -32.50 22.05 0.88
C LYS A 159 -31.04 21.95 0.41
N TYR A 160 -30.70 22.52 -0.75
CA TYR A 160 -29.37 22.42 -1.32
C TYR A 160 -28.36 23.23 -0.49
N THR A 161 -28.74 24.43 -0.05
CA THR A 161 -27.92 25.24 0.88
C THR A 161 -27.71 24.55 2.22
N ILE A 162 -28.74 23.86 2.74
CA ILE A 162 -28.63 23.07 3.98
C ILE A 162 -27.66 21.90 3.78
N TRP A 163 -27.80 21.14 2.69
CA TRP A 163 -26.89 20.03 2.37
C TRP A 163 -25.44 20.47 2.27
N TYR A 164 -25.18 21.58 1.57
CA TYR A 164 -23.83 22.14 1.48
C TYR A 164 -23.28 22.47 2.87
N ARG A 165 -24.05 23.20 3.69
CA ARG A 165 -23.62 23.60 5.04
C ARG A 165 -23.30 22.39 5.91
N ASP A 166 -24.17 21.38 5.87
CA ASP A 166 -24.04 20.17 6.67
C ASP A 166 -22.80 19.36 6.22
N LEU A 167 -22.52 19.30 4.91
CA LEU A 167 -21.31 18.66 4.37
C LEU A 167 -20.04 19.44 4.71
N LEU A 168 -20.06 20.78 4.64
CA LEU A 168 -18.96 21.65 5.08
C LEU A 168 -18.61 21.41 6.56
N MET A 169 -19.63 21.31 7.42
CA MET A 169 -19.42 21.01 8.85
C MET A 169 -18.84 19.61 9.06
N LEU A 170 -19.32 18.61 8.32
CA LEU A 170 -18.80 17.25 8.38
C LEU A 170 -17.33 17.22 7.95
N HIS A 171 -17.00 17.83 6.82
CA HIS A 171 -15.62 17.95 6.33
C HIS A 171 -14.70 18.60 7.36
N LYS A 172 -15.10 19.72 7.98
CA LYS A 172 -14.31 20.38 9.04
C LYS A 172 -14.04 19.47 10.25
N LYS A 173 -15.04 18.72 10.70
CA LYS A 173 -14.89 17.76 11.80
C LYS A 173 -13.93 16.61 11.45
N ILE A 174 -13.94 16.14 10.20
CA ILE A 174 -12.99 15.13 9.73
C ILE A 174 -11.56 15.70 9.71
N VAL A 175 -11.38 16.90 9.14
CA VAL A 175 -10.05 17.57 9.07
C VAL A 175 -9.47 17.85 10.45
N HIS A 176 -10.30 18.23 11.41
CA HIS A 176 -9.86 18.47 12.80
C HIS A 176 -9.64 17.18 13.61
N GLY A 177 -10.01 16.01 13.06
CA GLY A 177 -9.89 14.72 13.76
C GLY A 177 -11.01 14.45 14.78
N ASP A 178 -12.06 15.26 14.80
CA ASP A 178 -13.24 15.04 15.66
C ASP A 178 -14.04 13.80 15.22
N ILE A 179 -14.00 13.49 13.91
CA ILE A 179 -14.61 12.31 13.31
C ILE A 179 -13.52 11.47 12.66
N THR A 180 -13.37 10.24 13.16
CA THR A 180 -12.36 9.27 12.70
C THR A 180 -12.97 8.00 12.10
N ASP A 181 -14.30 7.96 12.01
CA ASP A 181 -15.07 6.86 11.42
C ASP A 181 -16.36 7.40 10.81
N LEU A 182 -16.79 6.83 9.69
CA LEU A 182 -18.08 7.14 9.07
C LEU A 182 -18.75 5.85 8.66
N LYS A 183 -20.08 5.76 8.81
CA LYS A 183 -20.79 4.56 8.32
C LYS A 183 -20.92 4.64 6.80
N GLY A 184 -20.75 3.51 6.11
CA GLY A 184 -20.95 3.45 4.65
C GLY A 184 -22.29 4.03 4.18
N ILE A 185 -23.37 3.80 4.92
CA ILE A 185 -24.70 4.36 4.60
C ILE A 185 -24.73 5.91 4.61
N GLU A 186 -23.90 6.55 5.42
CA GLU A 186 -23.79 8.01 5.45
C GLU A 186 -23.01 8.52 4.23
N ILE A 187 -22.00 7.77 3.77
CA ILE A 187 -21.26 8.06 2.53
C ILE A 187 -22.21 7.97 1.34
N ASP A 188 -22.95 6.87 1.21
CA ASP A 188 -23.90 6.65 0.11
C ASP A 188 -24.92 7.79 0.04
N MET A 189 -25.50 8.16 1.19
CA MET A 189 -26.41 9.29 1.30
C MET A 189 -25.78 10.61 0.82
N TRP A 190 -24.52 10.88 1.20
CA TRP A 190 -23.83 12.10 0.77
C TRP A 190 -23.47 12.08 -0.71
N GLN A 191 -23.15 10.91 -1.28
CA GLN A 191 -22.91 10.76 -2.71
C GLN A 191 -24.17 11.10 -3.51
N GLU A 192 -25.33 10.54 -3.14
CA GLU A 192 -26.61 10.83 -3.79
C GLU A 192 -26.98 12.31 -3.70
N ARG A 193 -26.84 12.92 -2.51
CA ARG A 193 -27.11 14.35 -2.31
C ARG A 193 -26.18 15.23 -3.14
N THR A 194 -24.89 14.88 -3.20
CA THR A 194 -23.89 15.61 -4.00
C THR A 194 -24.20 15.50 -5.48
N GLN A 195 -24.62 14.33 -5.96
CA GLN A 195 -25.02 14.14 -7.35
C GLN A 195 -26.25 14.99 -7.73
N ASP A 196 -27.31 14.99 -6.90
CA ASP A 196 -28.49 15.84 -7.12
C ASP A 196 -28.11 17.33 -7.07
N PHE A 197 -27.27 17.72 -6.11
CA PHE A 197 -26.77 19.09 -5.96
C PHE A 197 -26.00 19.55 -7.20
N MET A 198 -25.01 18.78 -7.66
CA MET A 198 -24.20 19.11 -8.84
C MET A 198 -25.06 19.26 -10.09
N ARG A 199 -26.00 18.34 -10.31
CA ARG A 199 -26.93 18.42 -11.44
C ARG A 199 -27.75 19.70 -11.39
N THR A 200 -28.27 20.05 -10.21
CA THR A 200 -29.06 21.27 -10.03
C THR A 200 -28.22 22.53 -10.28
N MET A 201 -26.96 22.55 -9.85
CA MET A 201 -26.06 23.68 -10.13
C MET A 201 -25.71 23.77 -11.62
N ALA A 202 -25.47 22.64 -12.29
CA ALA A 202 -25.25 22.61 -13.73
C ALA A 202 -26.47 23.14 -14.50
N ASP A 203 -27.69 22.76 -14.10
CA ASP A 203 -28.92 23.26 -14.70
C ASP A 203 -29.07 24.78 -14.49
N LEU A 204 -28.70 25.30 -13.30
CA LEU A 204 -28.65 26.75 -13.04
C LEU A 204 -27.63 27.46 -13.93
N VAL A 205 -26.43 26.90 -14.07
CA VAL A 205 -25.38 27.45 -14.95
C VAL A 205 -25.90 27.56 -16.38
N ASN A 206 -26.45 26.48 -16.94
CA ASN A 206 -26.98 26.48 -18.31
C ASN A 206 -28.07 27.54 -18.49
N GLN A 207 -29.03 27.63 -17.56
CA GLN A 207 -30.09 28.64 -17.62
C GLN A 207 -29.60 30.10 -17.54
N LEU A 208 -28.44 30.34 -16.91
CA LEU A 208 -27.85 31.68 -16.78
C LEU A 208 -26.98 32.06 -17.97
N VAL A 209 -26.28 31.08 -18.55
CA VAL A 209 -25.43 31.26 -19.72
C VAL A 209 -26.28 31.40 -20.99
N ASP A 210 -27.31 30.56 -21.17
CA ASP A 210 -28.18 30.59 -22.37
C ASP A 210 -29.08 31.84 -22.44
N LYS A 211 -29.20 32.58 -21.33
CA LYS A 211 -29.95 33.85 -21.26
C LYS A 211 -29.10 35.08 -21.56
N LYS A 212 -27.78 34.93 -21.72
CA LYS A 212 -26.88 35.99 -22.18
C LYS A 212 -26.76 35.96 -23.70
#